data_AF-A0A537KD07-F1
#
_entry.id   AF-A0A537KD07-F1
#
_cell.length_a   1.000
_cell.length_b   1.000
_cell.length_c   1.000
_cell.angle_alpha   90.00
_cell.angle_beta   90.00
_cell.angle_gamma   90.00
#
_symmetry.space_group_name_H-M   'P 1'
#
loop_
_entity.id
_entity.type
_entity.pdbx_description
1 polymer ?
#
loop_
_entity_poly.entity_id
_entity_poly.type
_entity_poly.pdbx_seq_one_letter_code
_entity_poly.pdbx_strand_id
1 'polypeptide(L)'
;MEQAQKKSVAVIIVNGFFLFVLNVVLMIIIGYLTLDSEANTNSRIGAYLLSFFIPIFIVLKTKNMGGLERMLKFGFGFIFYIITALIMVRFPNTLLTGLIPCLIIALATLYYGKEVIKMN
;
A
#
# COMPACT_ATOMS: atom_id res chain seq x y z
N MET A 1 -25.40 -6.87 26.74
CA MET A 1 -24.99 -7.86 25.72
C MET A 1 -25.00 -7.14 24.39
N GLU A 2 -23.82 -6.77 23.90
CA GLU A 2 -23.64 -5.98 22.69
C GLU A 2 -24.05 -6.81 21.47
N GLN A 3 -25.15 -6.44 20.82
CA GLN A 3 -25.64 -7.13 19.63
C GLN A 3 -24.66 -6.89 18.49
N ALA A 4 -23.88 -7.91 18.14
CA ALA A 4 -23.06 -7.93 16.93
C ALA A 4 -24.00 -7.77 15.71
N GLN A 5 -24.11 -6.54 15.23
CA GLN A 5 -24.91 -6.18 14.06
C GLN A 5 -24.41 -7.00 12.85
N LYS A 6 -25.23 -7.96 12.39
CA LYS A 6 -24.92 -8.84 11.26
C LYS A 6 -24.72 -7.98 10.01
N LYS A 7 -23.46 -7.65 9.67
CA LYS A 7 -23.15 -6.88 8.46
C LYS A 7 -23.76 -7.59 7.26
N SER A 8 -24.54 -6.87 6.47
CA SER A 8 -25.16 -7.39 5.25
C SER A 8 -24.07 -7.95 4.32
N VAL A 9 -24.32 -9.12 3.73
CA VAL A 9 -23.41 -9.78 2.77
C VAL A 9 -23.05 -8.82 1.64
N ALA A 10 -24.00 -8.00 1.19
CA ALA A 10 -23.77 -6.98 0.18
C ALA A 10 -22.68 -5.97 0.59
N VAL A 11 -22.68 -5.52 1.86
CA VAL A 11 -21.69 -4.56 2.37
C VAL A 11 -20.28 -5.17 2.40
N ILE A 12 -20.17 -6.45 2.73
CA ILE A 12 -18.88 -7.16 2.73
C ILE A 12 -18.33 -7.26 1.30
N ILE A 13 -19.18 -7.63 0.34
CA ILE A 13 -18.80 -7.76 -1.08
C ILE A 13 -18.33 -6.41 -1.63
N VAL A 14 -19.12 -5.35 -1.44
CA VAL A 14 -18.79 -4.01 -1.94
C VAL A 14 -17.47 -3.52 -1.34
N ASN A 15 -17.28 -3.63 -0.02
CA ASN A 15 -16.04 -3.23 0.64
C ASN A 15 -14.84 -4.04 0.14
N GLY A 16 -15.00 -5.36 -0.05
CA GLY A 16 -13.95 -6.22 -0.59
C GLY A 16 -13.55 -5.81 -2.00
N PHE A 17 -14.52 -5.52 -2.87
CA PHE A 17 -14.26 -5.05 -4.22
C PHE A 17 -13.49 -3.73 -4.26
N PHE A 18 -13.93 -2.72 -3.50
CA PHE A 18 -13.22 -1.44 -3.44
C PHE A 18 -11.82 -1.58 -2.86
N LEU A 19 -11.63 -2.44 -1.85
CA LEU A 19 -10.32 -2.71 -1.29
C LEU A 19 -9.39 -3.37 -2.32
N PHE A 20 -9.91 -4.31 -3.10
CA PHE A 20 -9.17 -4.95 -4.18
C PHE A 20 -8.75 -3.93 -5.25
N VAL A 21 -9.70 -3.14 -5.76
CA VAL A 21 -9.43 -2.09 -6.76
C VAL A 21 -8.38 -1.11 -6.25
N LEU A 22 -8.51 -0.66 -4.98
CA LEU A 22 -7.54 0.24 -4.37
C LEU A 22 -6.14 -0.36 -4.36
N ASN A 23 -5.98 -1.61 -3.92
CA ASN A 23 -4.68 -2.28 -3.91
C ASN A 23 -4.06 -2.38 -5.31
N VAL A 24 -4.87 -2.70 -6.33
CA VAL A 24 -4.41 -2.76 -7.73
C VAL A 24 -3.96 -1.38 -8.21
N VAL A 25 -4.74 -0.33 -7.95
CA VAL A 25 -4.38 1.05 -8.33
C VAL A 25 -3.08 1.48 -7.66
N LEU A 26 -2.90 1.19 -6.36
CA LEU A 26 -1.68 1.52 -5.64
C LEU A 26 -0.45 0.79 -6.21
N MET A 27 -0.59 -0.48 -6.57
CA MET A 27 0.48 -1.22 -7.26
C MET A 27 0.84 -0.57 -8.59
N ILE A 28 -0.16 -0.25 -9.41
CA ILE A 28 0.05 0.34 -10.74
C ILE A 28 0.75 1.69 -10.63
N ILE A 29 0.33 2.56 -9.70
CA ILE A 29 0.96 3.88 -9.52
C ILE A 29 2.44 3.73 -9.20
N ILE A 30 2.79 2.91 -8.21
CA ILE A 30 4.19 2.75 -7.80
C ILE A 30 4.99 2.02 -8.89
N GLY A 31 4.41 0.99 -9.52
CA GLY A 31 5.03 0.25 -10.60
C GLY A 31 5.34 1.13 -11.80
N TYR A 32 4.36 1.90 -12.27
CA TYR A 32 4.51 2.81 -13.40
C TYR A 32 5.59 3.88 -13.15
N LEU A 33 5.62 4.46 -11.95
CA LEU A 33 6.59 5.51 -11.63
C LEU A 33 8.03 4.99 -11.44
N THR A 34 8.23 3.69 -11.23
CA THR A 34 9.54 3.09 -10.93
C THR A 34 10.09 2.17 -12.01
N LEU A 35 9.25 1.26 -12.52
CA LEU A 35 9.65 0.20 -13.46
C LEU A 35 9.39 0.52 -14.93
N ASP A 36 8.54 1.51 -15.25
CA ASP A 36 8.22 1.82 -16.64
C ASP A 36 9.48 2.21 -17.43
N SER A 37 9.51 1.88 -18.73
CA SER A 37 10.65 2.21 -19.59
C SER A 37 10.92 3.71 -19.69
N GLU A 38 9.90 4.55 -19.49
CA GLU A 38 10.02 6.01 -19.49
C GLU A 38 10.22 6.60 -18.08
N ALA A 39 10.30 5.77 -17.04
CA ALA A 39 10.50 6.22 -15.66
C ALA A 39 11.88 6.85 -15.48
N ASN A 40 11.89 8.15 -15.23
CA ASN A 40 13.09 8.96 -15.00
C ASN A 40 13.29 9.31 -13.52
N THR A 41 14.32 10.08 -13.21
CA THR A 41 14.64 10.46 -11.82
C THR A 41 13.48 11.19 -11.14
N ASN A 42 12.76 12.05 -11.85
CA ASN A 42 11.64 12.82 -11.28
C ASN A 42 10.46 11.91 -10.94
N SER A 43 10.10 10.97 -11.83
CA SER A 43 9.02 10.01 -11.55
C SER A 43 9.37 9.10 -10.37
N ARG A 44 10.63 8.66 -10.26
CA ARG A 44 11.11 7.84 -9.13
C ARG A 44 11.08 8.60 -7.82
N ILE A 45 11.53 9.87 -7.80
CA ILE A 45 11.36 10.74 -6.62
C ILE A 45 9.88 10.87 -6.25
N GLY A 46 9.00 11.06 -7.25
CA GLY A 46 7.56 11.04 -7.07
C GLY A 46 7.06 9.74 -6.42
N ALA A 47 7.55 8.58 -6.86
CA ALA A 47 7.20 7.29 -6.27
C ALA A 47 7.58 7.21 -4.78
N TYR A 48 8.78 7.68 -4.41
CA TYR A 48 9.20 7.73 -3.02
C TYR A 48 8.28 8.61 -2.17
N LEU A 49 7.93 9.81 -2.67
CA LEU A 49 7.01 10.71 -1.96
C LEU A 49 5.62 10.07 -1.81
N LEU A 50 5.07 9.49 -2.87
CA LEU A 50 3.75 8.84 -2.84
C LEU A 50 3.73 7.60 -1.95
N SER A 51 4.85 6.86 -1.89
CA SER A 51 5.00 5.71 -1.00
C SER A 51 4.88 6.06 0.49
N PHE A 52 5.09 7.33 0.85
CA PHE A 52 4.89 7.83 2.20
C PHE A 52 3.54 8.53 2.36
N PHE A 53 3.22 9.48 1.49
CA PHE A 53 2.02 10.32 1.66
C PHE A 53 0.70 9.56 1.49
N ILE A 54 0.61 8.62 0.55
CA ILE A 54 -0.63 7.85 0.36
C ILE A 54 -0.90 6.97 1.60
N PRO A 55 0.05 6.16 2.10
CA PRO A 55 -0.11 5.44 3.35
C PRO A 55 -0.44 6.31 4.56
N ILE A 56 0.20 7.48 4.70
CA ILE A 56 -0.16 8.44 5.76
C ILE A 56 -1.62 8.86 5.65
N PHE A 57 -2.10 9.19 4.45
CA PHE A 57 -3.49 9.55 4.26
C PHE A 57 -4.44 8.42 4.69
N ILE A 58 -4.10 7.18 4.35
CA ILE A 58 -4.85 5.99 4.79
C ILE A 58 -4.84 5.90 6.32
N VAL A 59 -3.67 6.00 6.95
CA VAL A 59 -3.50 5.97 8.42
C VAL A 59 -4.39 7.04 9.09
N LEU A 60 -4.40 8.28 8.57
CA LEU A 60 -5.22 9.39 9.07
C LEU A 60 -6.72 9.13 8.95
N LYS A 61 -7.16 8.39 7.93
CA LYS A 61 -8.58 8.02 7.72
C LYS A 61 -8.99 6.76 8.46
N THR A 62 -8.04 5.95 8.93
CA THR A 62 -8.30 4.69 9.62
C THR A 62 -7.65 4.68 11.02
N LYS A 63 -7.89 5.73 11.82
CA LYS A 63 -7.29 5.89 13.17
C LYS A 63 -7.67 4.77 14.14
N ASN A 64 -8.89 4.27 14.03
CA ASN A 64 -9.43 3.22 14.90
C ASN A 64 -9.00 1.81 14.48
N MET A 65 -8.20 1.68 13.42
CA MET A 65 -7.73 0.39 12.89
C MET A 65 -6.33 0.09 13.42
N GLY A 66 -6.08 -1.16 13.81
CA GLY A 66 -4.76 -1.63 14.22
C GLY A 66 -3.74 -1.56 13.08
N GLY A 67 -2.46 -1.34 13.41
CA GLY A 67 -1.39 -1.20 12.41
C GLY A 67 -1.27 -2.41 11.47
N LEU A 68 -1.29 -3.63 12.04
CA LEU A 68 -1.23 -4.87 11.26
C LEU A 68 -2.47 -5.05 10.37
N GLU A 69 -3.67 -4.81 10.90
CA GLU A 69 -4.92 -4.92 10.13
C GLU A 69 -4.91 -3.95 8.94
N ARG A 70 -4.48 -2.70 9.17
CA ARG A 70 -4.37 -1.67 8.13
C ARG A 70 -3.34 -2.04 7.07
N MET A 71 -2.15 -2.49 7.49
CA MET A 71 -1.11 -2.94 6.58
C MET A 71 -1.59 -4.11 5.71
N LEU A 72 -2.29 -5.09 6.29
CA LEU A 72 -2.80 -6.23 5.52
C LEU A 72 -3.96 -5.85 4.60
N LYS A 73 -4.84 -4.90 4.98
CA LYS A 73 -5.93 -4.47 4.10
C LYS A 73 -5.46 -3.60 2.93
N PHE A 74 -4.63 -2.61 3.22
CA PHE A 74 -4.25 -1.58 2.25
C PHE A 74 -2.87 -1.78 1.62
N GLY A 75 -2.07 -2.69 2.17
CA GLY A 75 -0.74 -3.04 1.66
C GLY A 75 -0.65 -4.43 1.05
N PHE A 76 -1.76 -5.18 0.97
CA PHE A 76 -1.76 -6.53 0.37
C PHE A 76 -1.22 -6.53 -1.06
N GLY A 77 -1.65 -5.54 -1.86
CA GLY A 77 -1.16 -5.35 -3.22
C GLY A 77 0.36 -5.12 -3.25
N PHE A 78 0.90 -4.35 -2.32
CA PHE A 78 2.35 -4.13 -2.23
C PHE A 78 3.11 -5.42 -1.89
N ILE A 79 2.62 -6.22 -0.95
CA ILE A 79 3.23 -7.53 -0.61
C ILE A 79 3.20 -8.45 -1.83
N PHE A 80 2.05 -8.56 -2.49
CA PHE A 80 1.90 -9.35 -3.70
C PHE A 80 2.83 -8.84 -4.82
N TYR A 81 3.00 -7.52 -4.94
CA TYR A 81 3.85 -6.93 -5.95
C TYR A 81 5.33 -7.19 -5.68
N ILE A 82 5.77 -7.12 -4.42
CA ILE A 82 7.13 -7.51 -4.04
C ILE A 82 7.40 -8.95 -4.49
N ILE A 83 6.52 -9.90 -4.14
CA ILE A 83 6.70 -11.31 -4.48
C ILE A 83 6.78 -11.51 -6.00
N THR A 84 5.85 -10.92 -6.77
CA THR A 84 5.83 -11.06 -8.23
C THR A 84 7.02 -10.37 -8.91
N ALA A 85 7.42 -9.18 -8.44
CA ALA A 85 8.57 -8.46 -8.98
C ALA A 85 9.89 -9.19 -8.74
N LEU A 86 10.05 -9.84 -7.58
CA LEU A 86 11.21 -10.68 -7.28
C LEU A 86 11.37 -11.84 -8.25
N ILE A 87 10.25 -12.42 -8.70
CA ILE A 87 10.23 -13.55 -9.65
C ILE A 87 10.43 -13.07 -11.09
N MET A 88 9.73 -12.00 -11.50
CA MET A 88 9.64 -11.61 -12.92
C MET A 88 10.75 -10.63 -13.37
N VAL A 89 11.11 -9.64 -12.55
CA VAL A 89 11.95 -8.50 -12.96
C VAL A 89 13.43 -8.71 -12.59
N ARG A 90 13.71 -9.72 -11.75
CA ARG A 90 15.01 -10.04 -11.11
C ARG A 90 15.40 -9.01 -10.04
N PHE A 91 15.90 -9.50 -8.91
CA PHE A 91 16.23 -8.73 -7.70
C PHE A 91 17.07 -7.45 -7.91
N PRO A 92 18.14 -7.44 -8.74
CA PRO A 92 18.97 -6.24 -8.89
C PRO A 92 18.20 -5.08 -9.53
N ASN A 93 17.37 -5.39 -10.53
CA ASN A 93 16.63 -4.39 -11.28
C ASN A 93 15.51 -3.77 -10.44
N THR A 94 14.87 -4.54 -9.56
CA THR A 94 13.79 -4.05 -8.67
C THR A 94 14.30 -3.19 -7.52
N LEU A 95 15.57 -3.34 -7.13
CA LEU A 95 16.24 -2.44 -6.19
C LEU A 95 16.72 -1.16 -6.87
N LEU A 96 17.37 -1.26 -8.03
CA LEU A 96 17.92 -0.11 -8.77
C LEU A 96 16.83 0.86 -9.27
N THR A 97 15.65 0.33 -9.61
CA THR A 97 14.49 1.13 -10.03
C THR A 97 13.77 1.83 -8.86
N GLY A 98 14.08 1.45 -7.62
CA GLY A 98 13.43 2.00 -6.42
C GLY A 98 12.09 1.37 -6.08
N LEU A 99 11.62 0.37 -6.84
CA LEU A 99 10.33 -0.30 -6.61
C LEU A 99 10.26 -0.92 -5.21
N ILE A 100 11.18 -1.84 -4.89
CA ILE A 100 11.17 -2.52 -3.58
C ILE A 100 11.29 -1.51 -2.42
N PRO A 101 12.23 -0.54 -2.45
CA PRO A 101 12.29 0.52 -1.46
C PRO A 101 10.96 1.26 -1.26
N CYS A 102 10.29 1.67 -2.35
CA CYS A 102 9.00 2.36 -2.27
C CYS A 102 7.93 1.47 -1.62
N LEU A 103 7.82 0.20 -2.01
CA LEU A 103 6.84 -0.72 -1.44
C LEU A 103 7.09 -0.99 0.04
N ILE A 104 8.35 -1.08 0.46
CA ILE A 104 8.74 -1.24 1.88
C ILE A 104 8.38 0.01 2.68
N ILE A 105 8.69 1.21 2.18
CA ILE A 105 8.31 2.48 2.83
C ILE A 105 6.80 2.54 3.03
N ALA A 106 6.04 2.14 2.02
CA ALA A 106 4.59 2.16 2.09
C ALA A 106 4.03 1.19 3.16
N LEU A 107 4.54 -0.05 3.19
CA LEU A 107 4.16 -1.04 4.20
C LEU A 107 4.54 -0.60 5.61
N ALA A 108 5.76 -0.10 5.79
CA ALA A 108 6.24 0.42 7.06
C ALA A 108 5.36 1.59 7.55
N THR A 109 4.99 2.50 6.66
CA THR A 109 4.12 3.64 6.98
C THR A 109 2.71 3.18 7.35
N LEU A 110 2.13 2.19 6.65
CA LEU A 110 0.83 1.62 7.02
C LEU A 110 0.88 0.95 8.41
N TYR A 111 1.95 0.25 8.73
CA TYR A 111 2.10 -0.45 10.01
C TYR A 111 2.37 0.53 11.17
N TYR A 112 3.43 1.33 11.06
CA TYR A 112 3.92 2.20 12.14
C TYR A 112 3.32 3.61 12.15
N GLY A 113 2.53 3.99 11.13
CA GLY A 113 2.08 5.38 10.96
C GLY A 113 1.28 5.96 12.13
N LYS A 114 0.62 5.11 12.94
CA LYS A 114 -0.07 5.58 14.16
C LYS A 114 0.92 6.19 15.16
N GLU A 115 2.05 5.53 15.37
CA GLU A 115 3.11 5.96 16.27
C GLU A 115 3.85 7.19 15.70
N VAL A 116 4.11 7.18 14.39
CA VAL A 116 4.79 8.28 13.69
C VAL A 116 4.01 9.59 13.81
N ILE A 117 2.68 9.53 13.74
CA ILE A 117 1.82 10.73 13.76
C ILE A 117 1.39 11.09 15.20
N LYS A 118 1.89 10.41 16.25
CA LYS A 118 1.51 10.62 17.65
C LYS A 118 -0.01 10.77 17.83
N MET A 119 -0.79 9.94 17.13
CA MET A 119 -2.24 9.96 17.29
C MET A 119 -2.60 9.23 18.59
N ASN A 120 -2.64 9.99 19.69
CA ASN A 120 -3.26 9.58 20.96
C ASN A 120 -4.76 9.34 20.77
#